data_AF-A0A1S3ZMC8-F1
#
_entry.id   AF-A0A1S3ZMC8-F1
#
_cell.length_a   1.000
_cell.length_b   1.000
_cell.length_c   1.000
_cell.angle_alpha   90.00
_cell.angle_beta   90.00
_cell.angle_gamma   90.00
#
_symmetry.space_group_name_H-M   'P 1'
#
loop_
_entity.id
_entity.type
_entity.pdbx_description
1 polymer ?
#
loop_
_entity_poly.entity_id
_entity_poly.type
_entity_poly.pdbx_seq_one_letter_code
_entity_poly.pdbx_strand_id
1 'polypeptide(L)'
;MVFNKEIARFAFGVIGNIISLILFLSPLPTFVRIRKKKSVERFSAVPYLATFINCGLWVLYGIPLVHPHSILVVTTNGTGFAIEGVYLTLFLLYSDRKKRTKIFLIIVGEIIFLASLAILVLTLVQTHAKRSAIVGSICIAGNILMYASPLAIMAPNSMGIALGLAQLLLYAMYYKSTKRQNAGRKAEEELDLTEQTGSSVTRKTSNSAGV
;
A
#
# COMPACT_ATOMS: atom_id res chain seq x y z
N MET A 1 4.47 36.39 -9.59
CA MET A 1 3.89 35.14 -9.03
C MET A 1 4.54 33.83 -9.53
N VAL A 2 5.50 33.86 -10.46
CA VAL A 2 6.16 32.66 -11.03
C VAL A 2 7.14 31.97 -10.06
N PHE A 3 7.75 32.73 -9.13
CA PHE A 3 8.76 32.25 -8.18
C PHE A 3 8.25 31.12 -7.26
N ASN A 4 6.97 31.12 -6.89
CA ASN A 4 6.41 30.13 -5.96
C ASN A 4 6.22 28.73 -6.61
N LYS A 5 6.00 28.66 -7.93
CA LYS A 5 5.75 27.38 -8.63
C LYS A 5 7.02 26.59 -8.92
N GLU A 6 8.14 27.25 -9.21
CA GLU A 6 9.43 26.58 -9.39
C GLU A 6 9.97 26.05 -8.06
N ILE A 7 9.90 26.87 -7.00
CA ILE A 7 10.30 26.48 -5.65
C ILE A 7 9.46 25.30 -5.16
N ALA A 8 8.13 25.35 -5.33
CA ALA A 8 7.27 24.23 -4.97
C ALA A 8 7.65 22.95 -5.73
N ARG A 9 7.82 23.01 -7.06
CA ARG A 9 8.23 21.84 -7.87
C ARG A 9 9.56 21.26 -7.41
N PHE A 10 10.54 22.10 -7.14
CA PHE A 10 11.83 21.67 -6.62
C PHE A 10 11.70 21.02 -5.23
N ALA A 11 10.99 21.66 -4.30
CA ALA A 11 10.78 21.15 -2.95
C ALA A 11 10.07 19.79 -2.95
N PHE A 12 8.98 19.65 -3.72
CA PHE A 12 8.29 18.37 -3.88
C PHE A 12 9.19 17.30 -4.51
N GLY A 13 10.03 17.69 -5.48
CA GLY A 13 10.99 16.78 -6.08
C GLY A 13 12.04 16.28 -5.08
N VAL A 14 12.58 17.16 -4.23
CA VAL A 14 13.55 16.80 -3.19
C VAL A 14 12.92 15.90 -2.13
N ILE A 15 11.74 16.27 -1.61
CA ILE A 15 11.01 15.45 -0.63
C ILE A 15 10.69 14.08 -1.22
N GLY A 16 10.22 14.05 -2.47
CA GLY A 16 9.95 12.81 -3.20
C GLY A 16 11.19 11.92 -3.31
N ASN A 17 12.35 12.50 -3.66
CA ASN A 17 13.62 11.76 -3.73
C ASN A 17 14.00 11.14 -2.37
N ILE A 18 13.83 11.88 -1.26
CA ILE A 18 14.13 11.37 0.09
C ILE A 18 13.21 10.20 0.43
N ILE A 19 11.91 10.34 0.20
CA ILE A 19 10.92 9.27 0.45
C ILE A 19 11.22 8.05 -0.42
N SER A 20 11.50 8.25 -1.71
CA SER A 20 11.88 7.17 -2.62
C SER A 20 13.11 6.41 -2.13
N LEU A 21 14.14 7.11 -1.64
CA LEU A 21 15.34 6.46 -1.11
C LEU A 21 15.01 5.58 0.10
N ILE A 22 14.19 6.07 1.03
CA ILE A 22 13.74 5.28 2.19
C ILE A 22 12.99 4.02 1.71
N LEU A 23 12.12 4.16 0.71
CA LEU A 23 11.38 3.03 0.14
C LEU A 23 12.31 2.00 -0.52
N PHE A 24 13.29 2.42 -1.31
CA PHE A 24 14.28 1.51 -1.92
C PHE A 24 15.16 0.80 -0.89
N LEU A 25 15.39 1.42 0.27
CA LEU A 25 16.15 0.81 1.37
C LEU A 25 15.29 -0.08 2.28
N SER A 26 13.96 -0.04 2.15
CA SER A 26 13.06 -0.88 2.97
C SER A 26 13.32 -2.40 2.90
N PRO A 27 13.77 -2.99 1.78
CA PRO A 27 14.08 -4.41 1.71
C PRO A 27 15.44 -4.80 2.31
N LEU A 28 16.25 -3.84 2.78
CA LEU A 28 17.60 -4.11 3.32
C LEU A 28 17.62 -5.22 4.38
N PRO A 29 16.73 -5.27 5.39
CA PRO A 29 16.73 -6.34 6.38
C PRO A 29 16.57 -7.73 5.75
N THR A 30 15.77 -7.84 4.68
CA THR A 30 15.58 -9.06 3.90
C THR A 30 16.88 -9.50 3.24
N PHE A 31 17.60 -8.57 2.59
CA PHE A 31 18.88 -8.91 1.95
C PHE A 31 20.01 -9.19 2.93
N VAL A 32 20.00 -8.55 4.10
CA VAL A 32 20.91 -8.90 5.19
C VAL A 32 20.67 -10.35 5.62
N ARG A 33 19.40 -10.78 5.71
CA ARG A 33 19.04 -12.18 6.01
C ARG A 33 19.50 -13.14 4.92
N ILE A 34 19.27 -12.83 3.65
CA ILE A 34 19.72 -13.64 2.51
C ILE A 34 21.24 -13.83 2.57
N ARG A 35 22.00 -12.76 2.82
CA ARG A 35 23.47 -12.83 2.93
C ARG A 35 23.93 -13.69 4.10
N LYS A 36 23.28 -13.58 5.26
CA LYS A 36 23.59 -14.38 6.47
C LYS A 36 23.25 -15.86 6.27
N LYS A 37 22.12 -16.16 5.64
CA LYS A 37 21.64 -17.53 5.40
C LYS A 37 22.22 -18.17 4.13
N LYS A 38 22.92 -17.39 3.29
CA LYS A 38 23.50 -17.83 2.02
C LYS A 38 22.49 -18.48 1.08
N SER A 39 21.22 -18.08 1.21
CA SER A 39 20.09 -18.61 0.44
C SER A 39 19.00 -17.55 0.34
N VAL A 40 18.35 -17.49 -0.82
CA VAL A 40 17.16 -16.64 -1.04
C VAL A 40 15.88 -17.21 -0.39
N GLU A 41 15.97 -18.38 0.26
CA GLU A 41 14.85 -19.03 0.97
C GLU A 41 13.57 -19.07 0.10
N ARG A 42 12.47 -18.48 0.60
CA ARG A 42 11.18 -18.32 -0.08
C ARG A 42 10.97 -16.94 -0.69
N PHE A 43 11.97 -16.05 -0.63
CA PHE A 43 11.86 -14.71 -1.18
C PHE A 43 11.80 -14.76 -2.70
N SER A 44 10.92 -13.95 -3.27
CA SER A 44 10.72 -13.85 -4.72
C SER A 44 11.55 -12.70 -5.29
N ALA A 45 12.17 -12.93 -6.46
CA ALA A 45 12.89 -11.89 -7.20
C ALA A 45 11.94 -10.95 -7.97
N VAL A 46 10.66 -11.33 -8.13
CA VAL A 46 9.69 -10.64 -9.01
C VAL A 46 9.49 -9.16 -8.67
N PRO A 47 9.33 -8.74 -7.40
CA PRO A 47 9.18 -7.32 -7.08
C PRO A 47 10.41 -6.49 -7.47
N TYR A 48 11.61 -7.07 -7.34
CA TYR A 48 12.87 -6.40 -7.65
C TYR A 48 13.08 -6.29 -9.16
N LEU A 49 12.73 -7.33 -9.93
CA LEU A 49 12.73 -7.29 -11.40
C LEU A 49 11.75 -6.24 -11.93
N ALA A 50 10.50 -6.25 -11.44
CA ALA A 50 9.49 -5.27 -11.81
C ALA A 50 9.91 -3.83 -11.48
N THR A 51 10.52 -3.62 -10.31
CA THR A 51 11.03 -2.30 -9.91
C THR A 51 12.22 -1.88 -10.77
N PHE A 52 13.13 -2.80 -11.09
CA PHE A 52 14.31 -2.54 -11.92
C PHE A 52 13.92 -2.04 -13.32
N ILE A 53 13.01 -2.74 -14.00
CA ILE A 53 12.53 -2.29 -15.33
C ILE A 53 11.78 -0.96 -15.23
N ASN A 54 10.95 -0.77 -14.19
CA ASN A 54 10.22 0.48 -13.99
C ASN A 54 11.16 1.66 -13.79
N CYS A 55 12.17 1.52 -12.93
CA CYS A 55 13.21 2.54 -12.74
C CYS A 55 13.96 2.82 -14.04
N GLY A 56 14.30 1.78 -14.81
CA GLY A 56 14.95 1.95 -16.12
C GLY A 56 14.11 2.76 -17.11
N LEU A 57 12.80 2.50 -17.16
CA LEU A 57 11.85 3.26 -18.00
C LEU A 57 11.76 4.73 -17.57
N TRP A 58 11.69 5.01 -16.27
CA TRP A 58 11.65 6.38 -15.76
C TRP A 58 12.98 7.13 -15.92
N VAL A 59 14.12 6.42 -15.86
CA VAL A 59 15.42 6.99 -16.24
C VAL A 59 15.39 7.38 -17.72
N LEU A 60 14.98 6.48 -18.62
CA LEU A 60 14.85 6.78 -20.05
C LEU A 60 13.89 7.94 -20.30
N TYR A 61 12.77 8.01 -19.58
CA TYR A 61 11.85 9.15 -19.67
C TYR A 61 12.54 10.46 -19.29
N GLY A 62 13.23 10.50 -18.15
CA GLY A 62 13.76 11.73 -17.57
C GLY A 62 15.01 12.30 -18.22
N ILE A 63 15.70 11.55 -19.10
CA ILE A 63 16.90 12.10 -19.77
C ILE A 63 16.52 13.30 -20.66
N PRO A 64 17.40 14.32 -20.78
CA PRO A 64 17.10 15.53 -21.56
C PRO A 64 16.74 15.27 -23.03
N LEU A 65 17.24 14.18 -23.61
CA LEU A 65 16.93 13.79 -24.99
C LEU A 65 15.46 13.34 -25.19
N VAL A 66 14.81 12.86 -24.13
CA VAL A 66 13.42 12.36 -24.16
C VAL A 66 12.46 13.37 -23.53
N HIS A 67 12.76 13.84 -22.31
CA HIS A 67 11.94 14.81 -21.59
C HIS A 67 12.81 15.90 -20.91
N PRO A 68 12.90 17.10 -21.51
CA PRO A 68 13.68 18.21 -20.96
C PRO A 68 13.26 18.61 -19.54
N HIS A 69 14.21 19.15 -18.77
CA HIS A 69 14.00 19.72 -17.42
C HIS A 69 13.46 18.75 -16.35
N SER A 70 13.68 17.44 -16.50
CA SER A 70 13.18 16.41 -15.56
C SER A 70 14.27 15.66 -14.79
N ILE A 71 15.35 16.36 -14.45
CA ILE A 71 16.54 15.76 -13.83
C ILE A 71 16.24 15.09 -12.48
N LEU A 72 15.30 15.62 -11.69
CA LEU A 72 14.93 15.05 -10.39
C LEU A 72 14.25 13.68 -10.50
N VAL A 73 13.67 13.37 -11.66
CA VAL A 73 13.12 12.03 -11.97
C VAL A 73 14.26 11.06 -12.27
N VAL A 74 15.29 11.52 -12.98
CA VAL A 74 16.49 10.71 -13.29
C VAL A 74 17.27 10.40 -12.02
N THR A 75 17.43 11.36 -11.11
CA THR A 75 18.20 11.13 -9.87
C THR A 75 17.55 10.07 -8.99
N THR A 76 16.22 10.14 -8.78
CA THR A 76 15.53 9.17 -7.93
C THR A 76 15.50 7.79 -8.56
N ASN A 77 15.11 7.69 -9.83
CA ASN A 77 14.98 6.40 -10.51
C ASN A 77 16.33 5.79 -10.87
N GLY A 78 17.36 6.61 -11.15
CA GLY A 78 18.72 6.13 -11.35
C GLY A 78 19.31 5.53 -10.07
N THR A 79 19.06 6.17 -8.93
CA THR A 79 19.43 5.62 -7.61
C THR A 79 18.70 4.31 -7.33
N GLY A 80 17.38 4.28 -7.58
CA GLY A 80 16.57 3.07 -7.49
C GLY A 80 17.09 1.94 -8.38
N PHE A 81 17.37 2.24 -9.64
CA PHE A 81 17.91 1.28 -10.61
C PHE A 81 19.24 0.67 -10.14
N ALA A 82 20.12 1.49 -9.55
CA ALA A 82 21.38 1.01 -8.98
C ALA A 82 21.16 0.12 -7.76
N ILE A 83 20.29 0.52 -6.82
CA ILE A 83 19.97 -0.26 -5.61
C ILE A 83 19.33 -1.60 -6.00
N GLU A 84 18.35 -1.59 -6.90
CA GLU A 84 17.71 -2.80 -7.41
C GLU A 84 18.69 -3.71 -8.15
N GLY A 85 19.66 -3.13 -8.89
CA GLY A 85 20.77 -3.88 -9.48
C GLY A 85 21.61 -4.62 -8.42
N VAL A 86 21.88 -4.01 -7.26
CA VAL A 86 22.57 -4.67 -6.15
C VAL A 86 21.71 -5.81 -5.57
N TYR A 87 20.43 -5.59 -5.36
CA TYR A 87 19.48 -6.60 -4.88
C TYR A 87 19.38 -7.79 -5.82
N LEU A 88 19.23 -7.56 -7.12
CA LEU A 88 19.19 -8.60 -8.13
C LEU A 88 20.51 -9.35 -8.23
N THR A 89 21.65 -8.67 -8.06
CA THR A 89 22.96 -9.32 -7.98
C THR A 89 23.03 -10.28 -6.79
N LEU A 90 22.57 -9.86 -5.61
CA LEU A 90 22.50 -10.75 -4.44
C LEU A 90 21.57 -11.94 -4.69
N PHE A 91 20.43 -11.73 -5.37
CA PHE A 91 19.55 -12.83 -5.79
C PHE A 91 20.27 -13.80 -6.72
N LEU A 92 21.04 -13.32 -7.70
CA LEU A 92 21.81 -14.17 -8.60
C LEU A 92 22.88 -14.97 -7.86
N LEU A 93 23.55 -14.38 -6.87
CA LEU A 93 24.61 -15.04 -6.10
C LEU A 93 24.08 -16.14 -5.16
N TYR A 94 22.90 -15.94 -4.56
CA TYR A 94 22.36 -16.82 -3.51
C TYR A 94 21.15 -17.67 -3.96
N SER A 95 20.80 -17.67 -5.25
CA SER A 95 19.75 -18.52 -5.83
C SER A 95 20.27 -19.83 -6.41
N ASP A 96 19.41 -20.85 -6.39
CA ASP A 96 19.64 -22.13 -7.08
C ASP A 96 19.81 -21.94 -8.60
N ARG A 97 20.53 -22.88 -9.25
CA ARG A 97 20.85 -22.84 -10.69
C ARG A 97 19.65 -22.49 -11.59
N LYS A 98 18.49 -23.13 -11.37
CA LYS A 98 17.26 -22.91 -12.16
C LYS A 98 16.70 -21.50 -11.97
N LYS A 99 16.54 -21.06 -10.71
CA LYS A 99 16.04 -19.72 -10.37
C LYS A 99 17.00 -18.64 -10.88
N ARG A 100 18.30 -18.82 -10.66
CA ARG A 100 19.35 -17.92 -11.11
C ARG A 100 19.33 -17.71 -12.62
N THR A 101 19.24 -18.80 -13.39
CA THR A 101 19.17 -18.72 -14.86
C THR A 101 17.93 -17.96 -15.31
N LYS A 102 16.77 -18.23 -14.70
CA LYS A 102 15.53 -17.48 -15.00
C LYS A 102 15.68 -15.99 -14.71
N ILE A 103 16.19 -15.61 -13.53
CA ILE A 103 16.39 -14.21 -13.14
C ILE A 103 17.37 -13.54 -14.13
N PHE A 104 18.48 -14.18 -14.45
CA PHE A 104 19.46 -13.66 -15.40
C PHE A 104 18.86 -13.40 -16.78
N LEU A 105 18.10 -14.37 -17.32
CA LEU A 105 17.45 -14.20 -18.62
C LEU A 105 16.42 -13.07 -18.63
N ILE A 106 15.67 -12.88 -17.53
CA ILE A 106 14.73 -11.76 -17.40
C ILE A 106 15.48 -10.43 -17.40
N ILE A 107 16.56 -10.29 -16.61
CA ILE A 107 17.37 -9.06 -16.57
C ILE A 107 17.93 -8.74 -17.96
N VAL A 108 18.47 -9.72 -18.67
CA VAL A 108 18.96 -9.53 -20.04
C VAL A 108 17.82 -9.06 -20.96
N GLY A 109 16.64 -9.68 -20.86
CA GLY A 109 15.45 -9.25 -21.60
C GLY A 109 15.03 -7.81 -21.29
N GLU A 110 15.04 -7.42 -20.01
CA GLU A 110 14.71 -6.05 -19.56
C GLU A 110 15.71 -5.02 -20.12
N ILE A 111 17.01 -5.32 -20.08
CA ILE A 111 18.05 -4.44 -20.64
C ILE A 111 17.92 -4.32 -22.16
N ILE A 112 17.68 -5.43 -22.87
CA ILE A 112 17.44 -5.41 -24.32
C ILE A 112 16.19 -4.59 -24.65
N PHE A 113 15.11 -4.77 -23.90
CA PHE A 113 13.89 -4.00 -24.07
C PHE A 113 14.11 -2.50 -23.84
N LEU A 114 14.80 -2.11 -22.77
CA LEU A 114 15.13 -0.70 -22.50
C LEU A 114 16.01 -0.09 -23.60
N ALA A 115 17.06 -0.81 -24.01
CA ALA A 115 17.97 -0.36 -25.05
C ALA A 115 17.26 -0.22 -26.41
N SER A 116 16.46 -1.22 -26.80
CA SER A 116 15.70 -1.16 -28.04
C SER A 116 14.67 -0.03 -28.04
N LEU A 117 13.94 0.16 -26.93
CA LEU A 117 13.00 1.28 -26.78
C LEU A 117 13.72 2.63 -26.88
N ALA A 118 14.85 2.79 -26.21
CA ALA A 118 15.65 4.00 -26.25
C ALA A 118 16.14 4.30 -27.68
N ILE A 119 16.72 3.31 -28.36
CA ILE A 119 17.20 3.44 -29.74
C ILE A 119 16.04 3.83 -30.66
N LEU A 120 14.91 3.11 -30.59
CA LEU A 120 13.74 3.33 -31.44
C LEU A 120 13.18 4.76 -31.27
N VAL A 121 12.99 5.19 -30.02
CA VAL A 121 12.41 6.51 -29.72
C VAL A 121 13.37 7.64 -30.10
N LEU A 122 14.67 7.48 -29.85
CA LEU A 122 15.65 8.53 -30.14
C LEU A 122 15.95 8.66 -31.64
N THR A 123 15.84 7.57 -32.41
CA THR A 123 16.11 7.58 -33.86
C THR A 123 14.87 7.89 -34.70
N LEU A 124 13.71 7.28 -34.40
CA LEU A 124 12.51 7.41 -35.23
C LEU A 124 11.65 8.62 -34.88
N VAL A 125 11.72 9.11 -33.64
CA VAL A 125 10.90 10.23 -33.18
C VAL A 125 11.78 11.44 -33.01
N GLN A 126 11.52 12.53 -33.74
CA GLN A 126 12.39 13.71 -33.73
C GLN A 126 12.03 14.76 -32.68
N THR A 127 10.76 14.83 -32.25
CA THR A 127 10.30 15.86 -31.31
C THR A 127 10.29 15.36 -29.87
N HIS A 128 10.82 16.16 -28.95
CA HIS A 128 10.81 15.86 -27.50
C HIS A 128 9.39 15.60 -26.98
N ALA A 129 8.40 16.38 -27.42
CA ALA A 129 7.01 16.20 -26.99
C ALA A 129 6.46 14.79 -27.30
N LYS A 130 6.73 14.26 -28.51
CA LYS A 130 6.29 12.91 -28.90
C LYS A 130 7.07 11.84 -28.15
N ARG A 131 8.40 12.00 -27.99
CA ARG A 131 9.24 11.08 -27.20
C ARG A 131 8.74 10.99 -25.75
N SER A 132 8.50 12.13 -25.12
CA SER A 132 7.95 12.25 -23.77
C SER A 132 6.59 11.55 -23.65
N ALA A 133 5.68 11.76 -24.60
CA ALA A 133 4.35 11.15 -24.56
C ALA A 133 4.38 9.62 -24.72
N ILE A 134 5.23 9.10 -25.62
CA ILE A 134 5.37 7.65 -25.86
C ILE A 134 5.98 6.97 -24.63
N VAL A 135 7.16 7.42 -24.20
CA VAL A 135 7.87 6.80 -23.06
C VAL A 135 7.09 7.01 -21.77
N GLY A 136 6.53 8.20 -21.57
CA GLY A 136 5.72 8.54 -20.38
C GLY A 136 4.47 7.67 -20.26
N SER A 137 3.76 7.43 -21.36
CA SER A 137 2.59 6.50 -21.36
C SER A 137 2.99 5.09 -20.95
N ILE A 138 4.13 4.59 -21.44
CA ILE A 138 4.66 3.27 -21.06
C ILE A 138 5.01 3.24 -19.57
N CYS A 139 5.66 4.29 -19.05
CA CYS A 139 5.99 4.40 -17.62
C CYS A 139 4.74 4.39 -16.74
N ILE A 140 3.70 5.13 -17.13
CA ILE A 140 2.43 5.19 -16.40
C ILE A 140 1.74 3.81 -16.41
N ALA A 141 1.66 3.16 -17.57
CA ALA A 141 1.09 1.82 -17.67
C ALA A 141 1.86 0.80 -16.82
N GLY A 142 3.20 0.86 -16.84
CA GLY A 142 4.07 0.02 -16.00
C GLY A 142 3.80 0.22 -14.50
N ASN A 143 3.69 1.47 -14.05
CA ASN A 143 3.35 1.79 -12.66
C ASN A 143 1.95 1.24 -12.26
N ILE A 144 0.94 1.38 -13.12
CA ILE A 144 -0.40 0.84 -12.87
C ILE A 144 -0.33 -0.67 -12.68
N LEU A 145 0.37 -1.39 -13.57
CA LEU A 145 0.54 -2.83 -13.48
C LEU A 145 1.29 -3.25 -12.20
N MET A 146 2.34 -2.52 -11.84
CA MET A 146 3.13 -2.79 -10.63
C MET A 146 2.29 -2.62 -9.36
N TYR A 147 1.42 -1.61 -9.31
CA TYR A 147 0.52 -1.37 -8.17
C TYR A 147 -0.77 -2.19 -8.21
N ALA A 148 -1.08 -2.87 -9.31
CA ALA A 148 -2.28 -3.69 -9.42
C ALA A 148 -2.29 -4.83 -8.38
N SER A 149 -1.16 -5.50 -8.15
CA SER A 149 -1.06 -6.59 -7.18
C SER A 149 -1.34 -6.15 -5.73
N PRO A 150 -0.65 -5.13 -5.16
CA PRO A 150 -0.96 -4.67 -3.81
C PRO A 150 -2.38 -4.09 -3.72
N LEU A 151 -2.86 -3.38 -4.74
CA LEU A 151 -4.22 -2.83 -4.75
C LEU A 151 -5.29 -3.93 -4.73
N ALA A 152 -5.09 -5.01 -5.47
CA ALA A 152 -5.98 -6.17 -5.49
C ALA A 152 -6.06 -6.87 -4.13
N ILE A 153 -5.00 -6.81 -3.31
CA ILE A 153 -4.99 -7.33 -1.95
C ILE A 153 -5.65 -6.33 -0.97
N MET A 154 -5.42 -5.03 -1.16
CA MET A 154 -5.96 -3.98 -0.29
C MET A 154 -7.47 -3.77 -0.45
N ALA A 155 -8.01 -3.88 -1.66
CA ALA A 155 -9.44 -3.68 -1.95
C ALA A 155 -10.39 -4.60 -1.16
N PRO A 156 -10.18 -5.93 -1.10
CA PRO A 156 -11.00 -6.80 -0.24
C PRO A 156 -10.73 -6.56 1.24
N ASN A 157 -9.48 -6.25 1.63
CA ASN A 157 -9.12 -6.04 3.03
C ASN A 157 -9.75 -4.76 3.60
N SER A 158 -9.83 -3.68 2.82
CA SER A 158 -10.49 -2.44 3.24
C SER A 158 -11.99 -2.64 3.42
N MET A 159 -12.64 -3.39 2.52
CA MET A 159 -14.04 -3.78 2.66
C MET A 159 -14.26 -4.67 3.89
N GLY A 160 -13.35 -5.62 4.14
CA GLY A 160 -13.39 -6.50 5.31
C GLY A 160 -13.27 -5.73 6.64
N ILE A 161 -12.40 -4.71 6.71
CA ILE A 161 -12.31 -3.83 7.87
C ILE A 161 -13.61 -3.05 8.09
N ALA A 162 -14.21 -2.51 7.02
CA ALA A 162 -15.48 -1.79 7.11
C ALA A 162 -16.62 -2.68 7.63
N LEU A 163 -16.73 -3.91 7.08
CA LEU A 163 -17.72 -4.89 7.55
C LEU A 163 -17.44 -5.35 8.99
N GLY A 164 -16.19 -5.59 9.35
CA GLY A 164 -15.79 -5.97 10.70
C GLY A 164 -16.11 -4.87 11.73
N LEU A 165 -15.87 -3.60 11.39
CA LEU A 165 -16.27 -2.46 12.23
C LEU A 165 -17.79 -2.35 12.33
N ALA A 166 -18.52 -2.54 11.23
CA ALA A 166 -19.99 -2.56 11.26
C ALA A 166 -20.53 -3.67 12.17
N GLN A 167 -19.94 -4.88 12.12
CA GLN A 167 -20.30 -5.98 13.01
C GLN A 167 -20.02 -5.67 14.48
N LEU A 168 -18.85 -5.08 14.79
CA LEU A 168 -18.51 -4.68 16.15
C LEU A 168 -19.45 -3.59 16.68
N LEU A 169 -19.82 -2.62 15.84
CA LEU A 169 -20.79 -1.58 16.19
C LEU A 169 -22.19 -2.17 16.42
N LEU A 170 -22.66 -3.04 15.52
CA LEU A 170 -23.95 -3.74 15.68
C LEU A 170 -23.96 -4.59 16.95
N TYR A 171 -22.89 -5.34 17.24
CA TYR A 171 -22.77 -6.13 18.46
C TYR A 171 -22.80 -5.25 19.71
N ALA A 172 -22.05 -4.13 19.71
CA ALA A 172 -22.04 -3.20 20.83
C ALA A 172 -23.42 -2.55 21.06
N MET A 173 -24.12 -2.16 19.99
CA MET A 173 -25.49 -1.63 20.07
C MET A 173 -26.48 -2.67 20.57
N TYR A 174 -26.43 -3.89 20.03
CA TYR A 174 -27.28 -4.98 20.46
C TYR A 174 -27.03 -5.34 21.93
N TYR A 175 -25.78 -5.56 22.33
CA TYR A 175 -25.42 -5.87 23.71
C TYR A 175 -25.87 -4.77 24.69
N LYS A 176 -25.67 -3.49 24.33
CA LYS A 176 -26.15 -2.35 25.13
C LYS A 176 -27.68 -2.33 25.21
N SER A 177 -28.37 -2.62 24.10
CA SER A 177 -29.83 -2.70 24.04
C SER A 177 -30.38 -3.83 24.92
N THR A 178 -29.83 -5.04 24.80
CA THR A 178 -30.24 -6.20 25.61
C THR A 178 -30.01 -5.97 27.10
N LYS A 179 -28.87 -5.38 27.49
CA LYS A 179 -28.67 -4.97 28.90
C LYS A 179 -29.73 -3.98 29.37
N ARG A 180 -30.11 -3.02 28.53
CA ARG A 180 -31.12 -2.00 28.86
C ARG A 180 -32.53 -2.62 28.98
N GLN A 181 -32.88 -3.55 28.11
CA GLN A 181 -34.13 -4.31 28.18
C GLN A 181 -34.21 -5.17 29.44
N ASN A 182 -33.15 -5.92 29.75
CA ASN A 182 -33.10 -6.75 30.95
C ASN A 182 -33.15 -5.92 32.24
N ALA A 183 -32.53 -4.73 32.25
CA ALA A 183 -32.60 -3.81 33.38
C ALA A 183 -34.02 -3.21 33.56
N GLY A 184 -34.68 -2.83 32.46
CA GLY A 184 -36.06 -2.34 32.49
C GLY A 184 -37.04 -3.38 33.03
N ARG A 185 -36.94 -4.63 32.56
CA ARG A 185 -37.82 -5.72 33.00
C ARG A 185 -37.67 -6.02 34.49
N LYS A 186 -36.44 -6.01 35.02
CA LYS A 186 -36.20 -6.17 36.47
C LYS A 186 -36.80 -5.04 37.31
N ALA A 187 -36.72 -3.80 36.83
CA ALA A 187 -37.30 -2.65 37.53
C ALA A 187 -38.84 -2.73 37.55
N GLU A 188 -39.46 -3.22 36.47
CA GLU A 188 -40.91 -3.42 36.37
C GLU A 188 -41.38 -4.56 37.30
N GLU A 189 -40.63 -5.67 37.36
CA GLU A 189 -40.86 -6.76 38.33
C GLU A 189 -40.75 -6.28 39.80
N GLU A 190 -39.79 -5.41 40.13
CA GLU A 190 -39.65 -4.83 41.49
C GLU A 190 -40.78 -3.85 41.85
N LEU A 191 -41.24 -3.04 40.90
CA LEU A 191 -42.35 -2.10 41.10
C LEU A 191 -43.67 -2.84 41.38
N ASP A 192 -43.98 -3.87 40.60
CA ASP A 192 -45.22 -4.65 40.75
C ASP A 192 -45.25 -5.39 42.11
N LEU A 193 -44.12 -5.93 42.56
CA LEU A 193 -44.00 -6.56 43.89
C LEU A 193 -44.19 -5.53 45.02
N THR A 194 -43.68 -4.32 44.86
CA THR A 194 -43.82 -3.24 45.85
C THR A 194 -45.26 -2.73 45.91
N GLU A 195 -45.94 -2.60 44.78
CA GLU A 195 -47.34 -2.17 44.69
C GLU A 195 -48.30 -3.23 45.29
N GLN A 196 -48.07 -4.52 45.01
CA GLN A 196 -48.82 -5.62 45.64
C GLN A 196 -48.62 -5.66 47.15
N THR A 197 -47.38 -5.47 47.61
CA THR A 197 -47.05 -5.43 49.05
C THR A 197 -47.72 -4.22 49.71
N GLY A 198 -47.62 -3.04 49.12
CA GLY A 198 -48.27 -1.81 49.59
C GLY A 198 -49.79 -1.95 49.67
N SER A 199 -50.44 -2.42 48.61
CA SER A 199 -51.89 -2.67 48.57
C SER A 199 -52.36 -3.69 49.61
N SER A 200 -51.56 -4.74 49.86
CA SER A 200 -51.86 -5.75 50.88
C SER A 200 -51.78 -5.19 52.31
N VAL A 201 -50.83 -4.29 52.56
CA VAL A 201 -50.66 -3.59 53.85
C VAL A 201 -51.80 -2.58 54.05
N THR A 202 -52.14 -1.77 53.04
CA THR A 202 -53.24 -0.80 53.11
C THR A 202 -54.59 -1.47 53.36
N ARG A 203 -54.89 -2.61 52.72
CA ARG A 203 -56.10 -3.40 52.99
C ARG A 203 -56.18 -3.92 54.43
N LYS A 204 -55.04 -4.37 55.00
CA LYS A 204 -55.02 -4.81 56.40
C LYS A 204 -55.27 -3.65 57.36
N THR A 205 -54.71 -2.47 57.09
CA THR A 205 -54.93 -1.29 57.93
C THR A 205 -56.35 -0.73 57.85
N SER A 206 -57.01 -0.76 56.67
CA SER A 206 -58.40 -0.28 56.56
C SER A 206 -59.40 -1.21 57.23
N ASN A 207 -59.19 -2.52 57.18
CA ASN A 207 -60.03 -3.49 57.90
C ASN A 207 -59.87 -3.44 59.43
N SER A 208 -58.76 -2.87 59.93
CA SER A 208 -58.53 -2.69 61.37
C SER A 208 -59.06 -1.36 61.93
N ALA A 209 -59.41 -0.38 61.10
CA ALA A 209 -59.86 0.94 61.54
C ALA A 209 -61.41 1.13 61.48
N GLY A 210 -62.15 0.08 61.11
CA GLY A 210 -63.61 0.10 60.95
C GLY A 210 -64.41 -0.59 62.06
N VAL A 211 -63.88 -0.65 63.29
CA VAL A 211 -64.58 -1.14 64.49
C VAL A 211 -64.54 -0.07 65.57
#